data_AF-A0AA88XZQ4-F1
#
_entry.id   AF-A0AA88XZQ4-F1
#
_cell.length_a   1.000
_cell.length_b   1.000
_cell.length_c   1.000
_cell.angle_alpha   90.00
_cell.angle_beta   90.00
_cell.angle_gamma   90.00
#
_symmetry.space_group_name_H-M   'P 1'
#
loop_
_entity.id
_entity.type
_entity.pdbx_description
1 polymer ?
#
loop_
_entity_poly.entity_id
_entity_poly.type
_entity_poly.pdbx_seq_one_letter_code
_entity_poly.pdbx_strand_id
1 'polypeptide(L)'
;MDIYEWVDRVIGRKGGGRESWLVLRDIWKDFIECDGVKVPIEGGFRGFREVPPGKHTLKNYGVTLEVDLQPGEVQVHILKSQEKEFIRMSKEDDDFGFHELAKAGAMDGALRPWPSSG
;
A
#
# COMPACT_ATOMS: atom_id res chain seq x y z
N MET A 1 -15.94 23.05 17.89
CA MET A 1 -14.55 22.57 17.77
C MET A 1 -14.53 21.21 18.43
N ASP A 2 -14.47 20.19 17.60
CA ASP A 2 -14.65 18.80 18.00
C ASP A 2 -13.33 18.21 18.55
N ILE A 3 -13.42 17.27 19.49
CA ILE A 3 -12.24 16.68 20.15
C ILE A 3 -11.32 15.95 19.16
N TYR A 4 -11.86 15.46 18.04
CA TYR A 4 -11.07 14.85 16.97
C TYR A 4 -10.19 15.88 16.25
N GLU A 5 -10.66 17.12 16.05
CA GLU A 5 -9.86 18.17 15.40
C GLU A 5 -8.71 18.68 16.27
N TRP A 6 -8.87 18.66 17.61
CA TRP A 6 -7.81 19.10 18.51
C TRP A 6 -6.67 18.07 18.63
N VAL A 7 -7.02 16.78 18.64
CA VAL A 7 -6.03 15.69 18.72
C VAL A 7 -5.16 15.63 17.46
N ASP A 8 -5.75 15.89 16.28
CA ASP A 8 -5.03 15.93 14.99
C ASP A 8 -3.94 17.01 14.98
N ARG A 9 -4.25 18.20 15.54
CA ARG A 9 -3.35 19.36 15.56
C ARG A 9 -2.24 19.28 16.63
N VAL A 10 -2.48 18.63 17.77
CA VAL A 10 -1.57 18.71 18.94
C VAL A 10 -0.62 17.52 19.03
N ILE A 11 -1.04 16.32 18.61
CA ILE A 11 -0.23 15.09 18.77
C ILE A 11 0.62 14.80 17.52
N GLY A 12 0.45 15.53 16.41
CA GLY A 12 1.23 15.28 15.21
C GLY A 12 1.11 13.81 14.79
N ARG A 13 -0.12 13.26 14.80
CA ARG A 13 -0.35 12.03 14.05
C ARG A 13 -0.21 12.39 12.58
N LYS A 14 0.90 12.00 11.95
CA LYS A 14 0.97 11.81 10.49
C LYS A 14 -0.04 10.70 10.12
N GLY A 15 -1.32 11.03 10.07
CA GLY A 15 -2.37 10.05 9.89
C GLY A 15 -3.77 10.64 10.06
N GLY A 16 -4.00 11.78 9.43
CA GLY A 16 -5.31 12.43 9.34
C GLY A 16 -6.12 11.88 8.17
N GLY A 17 -6.63 10.64 8.31
CA GLY A 17 -7.92 10.21 7.78
C GLY A 17 -8.15 10.07 6.27
N ARG A 18 -7.14 9.99 5.40
CA ARG A 18 -7.35 9.75 3.94
C ARG A 18 -6.36 8.81 3.27
N GLU A 19 -5.32 8.41 3.99
CA GLU A 19 -4.20 7.66 3.44
C GLU A 19 -4.57 6.19 3.36
N SER A 20 -4.39 5.60 2.19
CA SER A 20 -4.66 4.18 1.93
C SER A 20 -3.35 3.41 1.91
N TRP A 21 -3.44 2.09 2.05
CA TRP A 21 -2.27 1.21 2.03
C TRP A 21 -2.43 0.15 0.96
N LEU A 22 -1.32 -0.15 0.30
CA LEU A 22 -1.24 -1.22 -0.68
C LEU A 22 -0.13 -2.17 -0.25
N VAL A 23 -0.51 -3.36 0.20
CA VAL A 23 0.44 -4.39 0.59
C VAL A 23 0.63 -5.34 -0.59
N LEU A 24 1.89 -5.59 -0.94
CA LEU A 24 2.28 -6.46 -2.04
C LEU A 24 3.13 -7.62 -1.53
N ARG A 25 2.73 -8.83 -1.89
CA ARG A 25 3.41 -10.08 -1.54
C ARG A 25 3.95 -10.77 -2.78
N ASP A 26 5.07 -11.47 -2.60
CA ASP A 26 5.72 -12.31 -3.62
C ASP A 26 6.11 -11.60 -4.92
N ILE A 27 6.30 -10.27 -4.86
CA ILE A 27 6.76 -9.47 -5.99
C ILE A 27 8.25 -9.70 -6.31
N TRP A 28 8.63 -9.43 -7.56
CA TRP A 28 10.00 -9.53 -8.04
C TRP A 28 10.88 -8.41 -7.48
N LYS A 29 12.16 -8.70 -7.20
CA LYS A 29 13.05 -7.88 -6.34
C LYS A 29 13.87 -6.79 -7.06
N ASP A 30 13.43 -6.27 -8.19
CA ASP A 30 14.16 -5.22 -8.92
C ASP A 30 13.53 -3.84 -8.73
N PHE A 31 12.39 -3.62 -9.39
CA PHE A 31 11.65 -2.38 -9.31
C PHE A 31 10.15 -2.64 -9.50
N ILE A 32 9.35 -1.70 -9.05
CA ILE A 32 7.93 -1.60 -9.36
C ILE A 32 7.68 -0.22 -9.96
N GLU A 33 6.93 -0.18 -11.07
CA GLU A 33 6.48 1.06 -11.67
C GLU A 33 5.10 1.40 -11.10
N CYS A 34 4.94 2.58 -10.51
CA CYS A 34 3.70 3.07 -9.93
C CYS A 34 3.31 4.34 -10.66
N ASP A 35 2.17 4.32 -11.37
CA ASP A 35 1.70 5.45 -12.20
C ASP A 35 2.78 6.01 -13.15
N GLY A 36 3.66 5.14 -13.66
CA GLY A 36 4.77 5.52 -14.53
C GLY A 36 6.08 5.90 -13.81
N VAL A 37 6.09 5.96 -12.48
CA VAL A 37 7.28 6.22 -11.66
C VAL A 37 7.93 4.91 -11.24
N LYS A 38 9.21 4.70 -11.58
CA LYS A 38 9.95 3.51 -11.14
C LYS A 38 10.47 3.66 -9.72
N VAL A 39 10.08 2.73 -8.86
CA VAL A 39 10.52 2.63 -7.47
C VAL A 39 11.39 1.37 -7.31
N PRO A 40 12.63 1.50 -6.83
CA PRO A 40 13.48 0.34 -6.57
C PRO A 40 12.93 -0.49 -5.41
N ILE A 41 12.97 -1.82 -5.55
CA ILE A 41 12.55 -2.75 -4.50
C ILE A 41 13.80 -3.18 -3.74
N GLU A 42 13.96 -2.66 -2.53
CA GLU A 42 15.12 -2.95 -1.69
C GLU A 42 14.70 -3.52 -0.33
N GLY A 43 15.50 -4.48 0.16
CA GLY A 43 15.33 -5.05 1.50
C GLY A 43 14.01 -5.77 1.73
N GLY A 44 13.33 -5.44 2.83
CA GLY A 44 12.06 -6.04 3.26
C GLY A 44 10.81 -5.41 2.66
N PHE A 45 10.89 -4.85 1.45
CA PHE A 45 9.77 -4.16 0.81
C PHE A 45 8.52 -5.05 0.71
N ARG A 46 7.38 -4.48 1.11
CA ARG A 46 6.05 -5.12 1.14
C ARG A 46 4.95 -4.22 0.58
N GLY A 47 5.29 -3.17 -0.16
CA GLY A 47 4.31 -2.28 -0.80
C GLY A 47 4.41 -0.84 -0.31
N PHE A 48 3.25 -0.18 -0.28
CA PHE A 48 3.14 1.26 -0.09
C PHE A 48 2.19 1.66 1.04
N ARG A 49 2.56 2.75 1.72
CA ARG A 49 1.73 3.51 2.65
C ARG A 49 1.49 4.91 2.10
N GLU A 50 0.50 5.61 2.64
CA GLU A 50 0.16 6.98 2.22
C GLU A 50 -0.23 7.02 0.72
N VAL A 51 -0.88 5.97 0.23
CA VAL A 51 -1.37 5.91 -1.14
C VAL A 51 -2.58 6.84 -1.28
N PRO A 52 -2.59 7.75 -2.26
CA PRO A 52 -3.76 8.57 -2.52
C PRO A 52 -5.00 7.68 -2.80
N PRO A 53 -6.20 8.10 -2.38
CA PRO A 53 -7.41 7.42 -2.81
C PRO A 53 -7.66 7.65 -4.30
N GLY A 54 -8.21 6.64 -4.96
CA GLY A 54 -8.52 6.64 -6.39
C GLY A 54 -7.83 5.51 -7.15
N LYS A 55 -7.78 5.66 -8.48
CA LYS A 55 -7.24 4.66 -9.39
C LYS A 55 -5.73 4.80 -9.53
N HIS A 56 -5.03 3.69 -9.32
CA HIS A 56 -3.58 3.59 -9.50
C HIS A 56 -3.23 2.36 -10.32
N THR A 57 -2.16 2.48 -11.10
CA THR A 57 -1.60 1.38 -11.87
C THR A 57 -0.21 1.05 -11.37
N LEU A 58 0.01 -0.22 -11.06
CA LEU A 58 1.31 -0.76 -10.70
C LEU A 58 1.76 -1.76 -11.76
N LYS A 59 3.06 -1.78 -12.05
CA LYS A 59 3.67 -2.81 -12.91
C LYS A 59 4.90 -3.39 -12.26
N ASN A 60 4.96 -4.72 -12.18
CA ASN A 60 6.12 -5.45 -11.72
C ASN A 60 6.39 -6.60 -12.70
N TYR A 61 7.58 -6.60 -13.31
CA TYR A 61 8.04 -7.65 -14.21
C TYR A 61 7.08 -8.01 -15.37
N GLY A 62 6.47 -6.98 -15.98
CA GLY A 62 5.53 -7.14 -17.10
C GLY A 62 4.09 -7.50 -16.70
N VAL A 63 3.83 -7.68 -15.40
CA VAL A 63 2.46 -7.86 -14.87
C VAL A 63 1.94 -6.50 -14.41
N THR A 64 0.71 -6.17 -14.80
CA THR A 64 0.03 -4.92 -14.43
C THR A 64 -1.05 -5.20 -13.39
N LEU A 65 -1.11 -4.36 -12.36
CA LEU A 65 -2.14 -4.34 -11.34
C LEU A 65 -2.83 -2.98 -11.37
N GLU A 66 -4.14 -2.97 -11.54
CA GLU A 66 -4.97 -1.78 -11.40
C GLU A 66 -5.72 -1.87 -10.07
N VAL A 67 -5.61 -0.83 -9.25
CA VAL A 67 -6.32 -0.73 -7.97
C VAL A 67 -7.15 0.54 -7.95
N ASP A 68 -8.31 0.47 -7.30
CA ASP A 68 -9.12 1.62 -6.91
C ASP A 68 -9.19 1.61 -5.39
N LEU A 69 -8.53 2.57 -4.75
CA LEU A 69 -8.40 2.64 -3.29
C LEU A 69 -9.38 3.67 -2.72
N GLN A 70 -10.19 3.24 -1.77
CA GLN A 70 -11.02 4.13 -0.97
C GLN A 70 -10.21 4.76 0.18
N PRO A 71 -10.57 5.95 0.68
CA PRO A 71 -9.85 6.59 1.78
C PRO A 71 -9.76 5.68 3.02
N GLY A 72 -8.54 5.43 3.51
CA GLY A 72 -8.30 4.56 4.68
C GLY A 72 -8.43 3.05 4.40
N GLU A 73 -8.56 2.67 3.14
CA GLU A 73 -8.59 1.27 2.71
C GLU A 73 -7.18 0.66 2.75
N VAL A 74 -7.11 -0.61 3.11
CA VAL A 74 -5.94 -1.45 2.87
C VAL A 74 -6.32 -2.48 1.83
N GLN A 75 -5.55 -2.58 0.76
CA GLN A 75 -5.64 -3.69 -0.18
C GLN A 75 -4.36 -4.51 -0.13
N VAL A 76 -4.52 -5.83 0.00
CA VAL A 76 -3.41 -6.78 -0.01
C VAL A 76 -3.47 -7.55 -1.33
N HIS A 77 -2.38 -7.58 -2.07
CA HIS A 77 -2.27 -8.29 -3.34
C HIS A 77 -1.06 -9.23 -3.33
N ILE A 78 -1.25 -10.43 -3.86
CA ILE A 78 -0.19 -11.43 -4.03
C ILE A 78 0.12 -11.55 -5.52
N LEU A 79 1.38 -11.40 -5.90
CA LEU A 79 1.80 -11.72 -7.25
C LEU A 79 1.99 -13.24 -7.39
N LYS A 80 1.11 -13.89 -8.14
CA LYS A 80 1.32 -15.27 -8.54
C LYS A 80 2.19 -15.31 -9.79
N SER A 81 3.50 -15.42 -9.59
CA SER A 81 4.49 -15.32 -10.66
C SER A 81 4.33 -16.36 -11.79
N GLN A 82 3.81 -17.55 -11.47
CA GLN A 82 3.51 -18.60 -12.47
C GLN A 82 2.33 -18.21 -13.37
N GLU A 83 1.30 -17.63 -12.79
CA GLU A 83 0.05 -17.22 -13.47
C GLU A 83 0.17 -15.81 -14.07
N LYS A 84 1.23 -15.07 -13.71
CA LYS A 84 1.50 -13.68 -14.11
C LYS A 84 0.32 -12.75 -13.79
N GLU A 85 -0.27 -12.94 -12.61
CA GLU A 85 -1.42 -12.19 -12.15
C GLU A 85 -1.26 -11.75 -10.69
N PHE A 86 -1.88 -10.62 -10.36
CA PHE A 86 -2.07 -10.20 -8.99
C PHE A 86 -3.43 -10.66 -8.49
N ILE A 87 -3.44 -11.32 -7.34
CA ILE A 87 -4.65 -11.75 -6.68
C ILE A 87 -4.87 -10.86 -5.47
N ARG A 88 -6.02 -10.17 -5.47
CA ARG A 88 -6.49 -9.42 -4.31
C ARG A 88 -6.91 -10.39 -3.22
N MET A 89 -6.32 -10.25 -2.05
CA MET A 89 -6.71 -10.98 -0.85
C MET A 89 -7.83 -10.24 -0.15
N SER A 90 -8.86 -10.98 0.27
CA SER A 90 -9.85 -10.47 1.19
C SER A 90 -9.26 -10.39 2.61
N LYS A 91 -9.95 -9.71 3.53
CA LYS A 91 -9.57 -9.72 4.95
C LYS A 91 -9.74 -11.11 5.59
N GLU A 92 -10.65 -11.93 5.06
CA GLU A 92 -10.94 -13.27 5.57
C GLU A 92 -9.87 -14.28 5.13
N ASP A 93 -9.30 -14.09 3.94
CA ASP A 93 -8.22 -14.91 3.39
C ASP A 93 -6.81 -14.44 3.85
N ASP A 94 -6.74 -13.36 4.62
CA ASP A 94 -5.49 -12.79 5.12
C ASP A 94 -5.04 -13.47 6.42
N ASP A 95 -4.53 -14.71 6.29
CA ASP A 95 -4.04 -15.55 7.41
C ASP A 95 -3.02 -14.86 8.33
N PHE A 96 -2.31 -13.84 7.84
CA PHE A 96 -1.24 -13.16 8.57
C PHE A 96 -1.67 -11.81 9.15
N GLY A 97 -2.90 -11.36 8.89
CA GLY A 97 -3.44 -10.10 9.40
C GLY A 97 -2.76 -8.86 8.84
N PHE A 98 -2.23 -8.90 7.61
CA PHE A 98 -1.61 -7.76 6.94
C PHE A 98 -2.51 -6.52 6.88
N HIS A 99 -3.83 -6.69 6.75
CA HIS A 99 -4.78 -5.57 6.77
C HIS A 99 -4.73 -4.79 8.10
N GLU A 100 -4.64 -5.50 9.23
CA GLU A 100 -4.58 -4.87 10.55
C GLU A 100 -3.17 -4.34 10.85
N LEU A 101 -2.13 -5.08 10.45
CA LEU A 101 -0.74 -4.67 10.64
C LEU A 101 -0.39 -3.39 9.86
N ALA A 102 -0.90 -3.24 8.65
CA ALA A 102 -0.72 -2.02 7.85
C ALA A 102 -1.38 -0.82 8.54
N LYS A 103 -2.63 -0.96 9.01
CA LYS A 103 -3.33 0.11 9.74
C LYS A 103 -2.69 0.45 11.06
N ALA A 104 -2.13 -0.54 11.75
CA ALA A 104 -1.43 -0.35 13.03
C ALA A 104 -0.04 0.29 12.87
N GLY A 105 0.46 0.50 11.65
CA GLY A 105 1.82 1.01 11.40
C GLY A 105 2.92 -0.02 11.69
N ALA A 106 2.56 -1.26 12.00
CA ALA A 106 3.51 -2.33 12.29
C ALA A 106 4.33 -2.73 11.05
N MET A 107 3.87 -2.34 9.85
CA MET A 107 4.55 -2.56 8.57
C MET A 107 5.30 -1.34 8.04
N ASP A 108 5.39 -0.22 8.78
CA ASP A 108 5.96 1.03 8.25
C ASP A 108 7.42 0.91 7.77
N GLY A 109 8.20 0.00 8.37
CA GLY A 109 9.56 -0.30 7.91
C GLY A 109 9.61 -1.07 6.59
N ALA A 110 8.52 -1.73 6.22
CA ALA A 110 8.38 -2.53 5.01
C ALA A 110 7.52 -1.84 3.93
N LEU A 111 6.72 -0.84 4.30
CA LEU A 111 5.89 -0.04 3.39
C LEU A 111 6.57 1.30 3.11
N ARG A 112 6.84 1.55 1.83
CA ARG A 112 7.39 2.84 1.40
C ARG A 112 6.27 3.87 1.22
N PRO A 113 6.52 5.16 1.43
CA PRO A 113 5.55 6.17 1.02
C PRO A 113 5.28 6.06 -0.48
N TRP A 114 4.02 6.28 -0.90
CA TRP A 114 3.66 6.30 -2.32
C TRP A 114 4.53 7.33 -3.06
N PRO A 115 5.09 6.99 -4.24
CA PRO A 115 5.85 7.95 -5.02
C PRO A 115 4.91 9.09 -5.43
N SER A 116 5.10 10.26 -4.83
CA SER A 116 4.41 11.46 -5.29
C SER A 116 4.95 11.81 -6.68
N SER A 117 4.09 11.93 -7.68
CA SER A 117 4.45 12.62 -8.92
C SER A 117 4.77 14.05 -8.53
N GLY A 118 6.06 14.39 -8.50
CA GLY A 118 6.53 15.76 -8.35
C GLY A 118 6.11 16.63 -9.52
#